data_AF-A0A9Q0YZN9-F1
#
_entry.id   AF-A0A9Q0YZN9-F1
#
_cell.length_a   1.000
_cell.length_b   1.000
_cell.length_c   1.000
_cell.angle_alpha   90.00
_cell.angle_beta   90.00
_cell.angle_gamma   90.00
#
_symmetry.space_group_name_H-M   'P 1'
#
loop_
_entity.id
_entity.type
_entity.pdbx_description
1 polymer ?
#
loop_
_entity_poly.entity_id
_entity_poly.type
_entity_poly.pdbx_seq_one_letter_code
_entity_poly.pdbx_strand_id
1 'polypeptide(L)'
;MLQGAVENLLDRSTSIQLLDGSVVTLDQSSKDLILQNLHKMSTSALRCLGFAYKEGLSEFETYNGDEDHPAHHLLLEPRNYSSIESNLTFVGLAGLRDPPRKEVRQAIEDCKAAGIRVMVITGDNKNTAEAICHEIGVFGPYDDISSKSLTGREFMGHPDKKTHLRQSGGLLFSRAEPRHKQEIVRLLKEDGEVVAMTGDGVNDAPALKLADIGIAMGIAGTEVAKEASDMVLADDNFSTIVAAVGEGRSIYNNMKAFIRFDIFCKIIALLVDWSTIDTGRAVLVLF
;
A
#
# COMPACT_ATOMS: atom_id res chain seq x y z
N MET A 1 24.74 -12.98 -14.03
CA MET A 1 24.35 -12.83 -12.61
C MET A 1 22.86 -12.60 -12.54
N LEU A 2 22.21 -13.08 -11.48
CA LEU A 2 20.78 -12.96 -11.23
C LEU A 2 20.56 -12.32 -9.86
N GLN A 3 19.53 -11.50 -9.78
CA GLN A 3 19.04 -10.88 -8.54
C GLN A 3 17.55 -11.16 -8.42
N GLY A 4 17.07 -11.46 -7.22
CA GLY A 4 15.66 -11.74 -7.01
C GLY A 4 15.29 -12.02 -5.56
N ALA A 5 14.07 -12.54 -5.37
CA ALA A 5 13.64 -13.02 -4.07
C ALA A 5 14.54 -14.18 -3.60
N VAL A 6 15.02 -14.10 -2.36
CA VAL A 6 15.98 -15.06 -1.80
C VAL A 6 15.44 -16.49 -1.86
N GLU A 7 14.18 -16.71 -1.47
CA GLU A 7 13.50 -18.02 -1.50
C GLU A 7 13.51 -18.63 -2.91
N ASN A 8 13.06 -17.86 -3.91
CA ASN A 8 13.00 -18.33 -5.30
C ASN A 8 14.40 -18.65 -5.86
N LEU A 9 15.41 -17.88 -5.50
CA LEU A 9 16.79 -18.15 -5.93
C LEU A 9 17.35 -19.41 -5.25
N LEU A 10 17.08 -19.62 -3.97
CA LEU A 10 17.52 -20.82 -3.25
C LEU A 10 16.88 -22.10 -3.79
N ASP A 11 15.62 -22.05 -4.20
CA ASP A 11 14.93 -23.19 -4.83
C ASP A 11 15.54 -23.57 -6.18
N ARG A 12 16.11 -22.58 -6.88
CA ARG A 12 16.72 -22.74 -8.22
C ARG A 12 18.23 -22.94 -8.17
N SER A 13 18.82 -22.90 -6.97
CA SER A 13 20.25 -23.06 -6.73
C SER A 13 20.60 -24.50 -6.36
N THR A 14 21.66 -25.03 -6.97
CA THR A 14 22.24 -26.35 -6.68
C THR A 14 23.53 -26.25 -5.88
N SER A 15 24.20 -25.09 -5.94
CA SER A 15 25.48 -24.84 -5.31
C SER A 15 25.49 -23.50 -4.57
N ILE A 16 26.47 -23.31 -3.70
CA ILE A 16 26.72 -22.05 -2.97
C ILE A 16 28.20 -21.72 -3.00
N GLN A 17 28.51 -20.44 -3.17
CA GLN A 17 29.86 -19.91 -3.07
C GLN A 17 30.16 -19.46 -1.64
N LEU A 18 31.25 -19.96 -1.07
CA LEU A 18 31.73 -19.57 0.25
C LEU A 18 32.61 -18.32 0.19
N LEU A 19 32.90 -17.75 1.36
CA LEU A 19 33.71 -16.53 1.50
C LEU A 19 35.14 -16.64 0.93
N ASP A 20 35.69 -17.85 0.89
CA ASP A 20 37.00 -18.14 0.29
C ASP A 20 36.94 -18.30 -1.24
N GLY A 21 35.76 -18.16 -1.84
CA GLY A 21 35.50 -18.31 -3.26
C GLY A 21 35.22 -19.75 -3.71
N SER A 22 35.33 -20.73 -2.82
CA SER A 22 35.03 -22.14 -3.14
C SER A 22 33.54 -22.36 -3.36
N VAL A 23 33.19 -23.25 -4.30
CA VAL A 23 31.80 -23.60 -4.62
C VAL A 23 31.52 -24.99 -4.10
N VAL A 24 30.53 -25.10 -3.22
CA VAL A 24 30.08 -26.36 -2.62
C VAL A 24 28.62 -26.64 -2.97
N THR A 25 28.21 -27.90 -2.90
CA THR A 25 26.79 -28.26 -3.09
C THR A 25 25.93 -27.61 -2.01
N LEU A 26 24.82 -27.01 -2.43
CA LEU A 26 23.89 -26.37 -1.51
C LEU A 26 23.03 -27.42 -0.82
N ASP A 27 23.44 -27.80 0.38
CA ASP A 27 22.72 -28.76 1.22
C ASP A 27 21.54 -28.13 1.97
N GLN A 28 20.66 -28.97 2.52
CA GLN A 28 19.48 -28.49 3.23
C GLN A 28 19.85 -27.67 4.48
N SER A 29 20.93 -28.04 5.18
CA SER A 29 21.36 -27.33 6.38
C SER A 29 21.79 -25.88 6.09
N SER A 30 22.52 -25.66 4.99
CA SER A 30 22.88 -24.32 4.53
C SER A 30 21.65 -23.53 4.06
N LYS A 31 20.71 -24.16 3.34
CA LYS A 31 19.46 -23.51 2.95
C LYS A 31 18.69 -23.01 4.18
N ASP A 32 18.53 -23.86 5.19
CA ASP A 32 17.80 -23.50 6.40
C ASP A 32 18.50 -22.36 7.16
N LEU A 33 19.83 -22.35 7.23
CA LEU A 33 20.60 -21.27 7.84
C LEU A 33 20.42 -19.94 7.09
N ILE A 34 20.42 -19.95 5.76
CA ILE A 34 20.21 -18.75 4.94
C ILE A 34 18.79 -18.22 5.14
N LEU A 35 17.78 -19.10 5.14
CA LEU A 35 16.39 -18.73 5.40
C LEU A 35 16.19 -18.17 6.81
N GLN A 36 16.89 -18.69 7.82
CA GLN A 36 16.89 -18.11 9.17
C GLN A 36 17.47 -16.69 9.20
N ASN A 37 18.57 -16.44 8.48
CA ASN A 37 19.15 -15.09 8.39
C ASN A 37 18.26 -14.13 7.61
N LEU A 38 17.66 -14.60 6.50
CA LEU A 38 16.64 -13.86 5.76
C LEU A 38 15.48 -13.45 6.67
N HIS A 39 14.99 -14.38 7.51
CA HIS A 39 13.93 -14.10 8.47
C HIS A 39 14.35 -13.01 9.45
N LYS A 40 15.53 -13.14 10.09
CA LYS A 40 16.06 -12.13 11.03
C LYS A 40 16.17 -10.74 10.39
N MET A 41 16.65 -10.66 9.15
CA MET A 41 16.78 -9.40 8.42
C MET A 41 15.41 -8.83 8.04
N SER A 42 14.47 -9.67 7.61
CA SER A 42 13.10 -9.24 7.29
C SER A 42 12.36 -8.72 8.52
N THR A 43 12.50 -9.37 9.68
CA THR A 43 11.97 -8.90 10.97
C THR A 43 12.58 -7.56 11.39
N SER A 44 13.78 -7.25 10.92
CA SER A 44 14.44 -5.96 11.13
C SER A 44 14.06 -4.90 10.08
N ALA A 45 12.92 -5.08 9.39
CA ALA A 45 12.40 -4.21 8.34
C ALA A 45 13.35 -4.01 7.14
N LEU A 46 14.20 -5.01 6.83
CA LEU A 46 15.07 -4.97 5.66
C LEU A 46 14.41 -5.67 4.46
N ARG A 47 14.37 -4.98 3.32
CA ARG A 47 14.07 -5.57 2.01
C ARG A 47 15.26 -6.40 1.56
N CYS A 48 15.11 -7.72 1.59
CA CYS A 48 16.18 -8.64 1.26
C CYS A 48 16.18 -9.02 -0.22
N LEU A 49 17.35 -8.99 -0.84
CA LEU A 49 17.60 -9.43 -2.22
C LEU A 49 18.65 -10.52 -2.22
N GLY A 50 18.36 -11.62 -2.92
CA GLY A 50 19.31 -12.69 -3.14
C GLY A 50 20.11 -12.46 -4.42
N PHE A 51 21.35 -12.94 -4.41
CA PHE A 51 22.25 -12.89 -5.54
C PHE A 51 22.77 -14.28 -5.84
N ALA A 52 22.69 -14.66 -7.11
CA ALA A 52 23.19 -15.93 -7.61
C ALA A 52 23.78 -15.73 -9.00
N TYR A 53 24.63 -16.65 -9.42
CA TYR A 53 25.12 -16.68 -10.79
C TYR A 53 25.00 -18.07 -11.38
N LYS A 54 25.13 -18.15 -12.70
CA LYS A 54 25.21 -19.40 -13.43
C LYS A 54 26.45 -19.36 -14.29
N GLU A 55 27.23 -20.42 -14.22
CA GLU A 55 28.36 -20.69 -15.09
C GLU A 55 27.96 -21.73 -16.14
N GLY A 56 28.72 -21.80 -17.24
CA GLY A 56 28.50 -22.81 -18.28
C GLY A 56 27.21 -22.60 -19.08
N LEU A 57 26.95 -21.36 -19.50
CA LEU A 57 25.87 -21.05 -20.45
C LEU A 57 26.32 -21.33 -21.89
N SER A 58 26.56 -22.60 -22.23
CA SER A 58 27.09 -23.02 -23.53
C SER A 58 26.28 -22.51 -24.73
N GLU A 59 24.95 -22.44 -24.58
CA GLU A 59 24.04 -21.92 -25.60
C GLU A 59 24.22 -20.41 -25.85
N PHE A 60 24.79 -19.68 -24.89
CA PHE A 60 24.97 -18.23 -24.94
C PHE A 60 26.46 -17.81 -25.02
N GLU A 61 27.41 -18.74 -25.09
CA GLU A 61 28.85 -18.43 -25.13
C GLU A 61 29.24 -17.50 -26.29
N THR A 62 28.61 -17.70 -27.46
CA THR A 62 28.83 -16.90 -28.67
C THR A 62 27.78 -15.81 -28.88
N TYR A 63 26.87 -15.61 -27.92
CA TYR A 63 25.79 -14.64 -28.06
C TYR A 63 26.34 -13.21 -27.98
N ASN A 64 26.19 -12.47 -29.07
CA ASN A 64 26.68 -11.09 -29.24
C ASN A 64 25.55 -10.05 -29.29
N GLY A 65 24.29 -10.45 -29.07
CA GLY A 65 23.12 -9.58 -29.19
C GLY A 65 22.46 -9.57 -30.57
N ASP A 66 22.97 -10.34 -31.53
CA ASP A 66 22.39 -10.46 -32.88
C ASP A 66 21.07 -11.24 -32.85
N GLU A 67 20.09 -10.78 -33.63
CA GLU A 67 18.76 -11.37 -33.76
C GLU A 67 18.81 -12.74 -34.45
N ASP A 68 19.79 -12.94 -35.34
CA ASP A 68 19.99 -14.19 -36.09
C ASP A 68 20.66 -15.30 -35.24
N HIS A 69 21.12 -14.98 -34.03
CA HIS A 69 21.75 -15.98 -33.16
C HIS A 69 20.69 -16.97 -32.62
N PRO A 70 20.93 -18.30 -32.66
CA PRO A 70 19.94 -19.29 -32.21
C PRO A 70 19.44 -19.07 -30.78
N ALA A 71 20.33 -18.58 -29.91
CA ALA A 71 20.00 -18.27 -28.52
C ALA A 71 19.17 -16.98 -28.34
N HIS A 72 19.11 -16.09 -29.33
CA HIS A 72 18.27 -14.89 -29.28
C HIS A 72 16.79 -15.26 -29.15
N HIS A 73 16.34 -16.26 -29.92
CA HIS A 73 14.97 -16.77 -29.84
C HIS A 73 14.60 -17.29 -28.44
N LEU A 74 15.56 -17.85 -27.70
CA LEU A 74 15.34 -18.32 -26.34
C LEU A 74 15.06 -17.16 -25.36
N LEU A 75 15.59 -15.97 -25.64
CA LEU A 75 15.41 -14.76 -24.81
C LEU A 75 14.11 -14.01 -25.12
N LEU A 76 13.51 -14.22 -26.30
CA LEU A 76 12.28 -13.57 -26.71
C LEU A 76 11.04 -14.15 -26.01
N GLU A 77 11.10 -15.41 -25.58
CA GLU A 77 9.98 -16.08 -24.93
C GLU A 77 10.15 -16.10 -23.39
N PRO A 78 9.34 -15.36 -22.61
CA PRO A 78 9.46 -15.32 -21.15
C PRO A 78 9.31 -16.68 -20.46
N ARG A 79 8.71 -17.67 -21.14
CA ARG A 79 8.55 -19.05 -20.63
C ARG A 79 9.90 -19.76 -20.46
N ASN A 80 10.90 -19.39 -21.24
CA ASN A 80 12.23 -19.99 -21.19
C ASN A 80 13.07 -19.47 -20.02
N TYR A 81 12.71 -18.33 -19.43
CA TYR A 81 13.50 -17.73 -18.34
C TYR A 81 13.61 -18.67 -17.15
N SER A 82 12.56 -19.45 -16.87
CA SER A 82 12.59 -20.40 -15.76
C SER A 82 13.70 -21.46 -15.92
N SER A 83 13.90 -21.99 -17.13
CA SER A 83 14.91 -23.02 -17.39
C SER A 83 16.32 -22.44 -17.51
N ILE A 84 16.47 -21.27 -18.16
CA ILE A 84 17.76 -20.56 -18.29
C ILE A 84 18.33 -20.24 -16.91
N GLU A 85 17.50 -19.74 -16.01
CA GLU A 85 17.87 -19.31 -14.66
C GLU A 85 17.73 -20.45 -13.61
N SER A 86 17.96 -21.72 -14.00
CA SER A 86 18.02 -22.89 -13.09
C SER A 86 19.45 -23.45 -12.96
N ASN A 87 19.71 -24.22 -11.90
CA ASN A 87 21.05 -24.75 -11.53
C ASN A 87 22.04 -23.62 -11.21
N LEU A 88 21.61 -22.72 -10.33
CA LEU A 88 22.38 -21.55 -9.95
C LEU A 88 23.39 -21.87 -8.84
N THR A 89 24.45 -21.06 -8.77
CA THR A 89 25.32 -20.94 -7.61
C THR A 89 24.89 -19.70 -6.81
N PHE A 90 24.37 -19.92 -5.60
CA PHE A 90 24.00 -18.86 -4.69
C PHE A 90 25.26 -18.18 -4.12
N VAL A 91 25.28 -16.85 -4.06
CA VAL A 91 26.42 -16.09 -3.54
C VAL A 91 26.11 -15.52 -2.16
N GLY A 92 24.92 -14.95 -2.00
CA GLY A 92 24.56 -14.28 -0.77
C GLY A 92 23.27 -13.49 -0.90
N LEU A 93 22.95 -12.76 0.16
CA LEU A 93 21.82 -11.85 0.19
C LEU A 93 22.24 -10.51 0.82
N ALA A 94 21.60 -9.44 0.37
CA ALA A 94 21.75 -8.11 0.95
C ALA A 94 20.40 -7.60 1.46
N GLY A 95 20.42 -6.90 2.59
CA GLY A 95 19.25 -6.23 3.14
C GLY A 95 19.33 -4.74 2.90
N LEU A 96 18.34 -4.18 2.22
CA LEU A 96 18.19 -2.75 2.03
C LEU A 96 17.15 -2.24 3.01
N ARG A 97 17.44 -1.15 3.71
CA ARG A 97 16.46 -0.48 4.55
C ARG A 97 15.85 0.67 3.78
N ASP A 98 14.52 0.69 3.70
CA ASP A 98 13.76 1.86 3.31
C ASP A 98 13.07 2.40 4.57
N PRO A 99 13.74 3.28 5.34
CA PRO A 99 13.24 3.70 6.64
C PRO A 99 11.98 4.56 6.47
N PRO A 100 10.95 4.35 7.30
CA PRO A 100 9.80 5.23 7.29
C PRO A 100 10.21 6.66 7.68
N ARG A 101 9.49 7.66 7.15
CA ARG A 101 9.71 9.04 7.52
C ARG A 101 9.41 9.24 9.01
N LYS A 102 10.17 10.09 9.69
CA LYS A 102 10.16 10.24 11.16
C LYS A 102 8.80 10.69 11.69
N GLU A 103 8.09 11.47 10.88
CA GLU A 103 6.82 12.10 11.19
C GLU A 103 5.61 11.18 11.03
N VAL A 104 5.75 10.06 10.29
CA VAL A 104 4.66 9.11 10.04
C VAL A 104 4.14 8.50 11.34
N ARG A 105 5.03 8.20 12.28
CA ARG A 105 4.64 7.61 13.57
C ARG A 105 3.72 8.53 14.35
N GLN A 106 4.11 9.79 14.51
CA GLN A 106 3.29 10.78 15.22
C GLN A 106 1.94 10.98 14.51
N ALA A 107 1.96 11.06 13.17
CA ALA A 107 0.73 11.23 12.41
C ALA A 107 -0.24 10.04 12.54
N ILE A 108 0.27 8.80 12.65
CA ILE A 108 -0.57 7.63 12.92
C ILE A 108 -1.17 7.68 14.32
N GLU A 109 -0.40 8.12 15.32
CA GLU A 109 -0.89 8.33 16.69
C GLU A 109 -1.98 9.40 16.73
N ASP A 110 -1.80 10.51 16.01
CA ASP A 110 -2.78 11.59 15.91
C ASP A 110 -4.06 11.12 15.20
N CYS A 111 -3.94 10.33 14.13
CA CYS A 111 -5.07 9.68 13.47
C CYS A 111 -5.86 8.80 14.44
N LYS A 112 -5.17 7.95 15.22
CA LYS A 112 -5.80 7.08 16.22
C LYS A 112 -6.50 7.89 17.29
N ALA A 113 -5.88 8.95 17.81
CA ALA A 113 -6.48 9.85 18.79
C ALA A 113 -7.72 10.57 18.24
N ALA A 114 -7.75 10.86 16.95
CA ALA A 114 -8.90 11.46 16.24
C ALA A 114 -10.01 10.45 15.87
N GLY A 115 -9.85 9.17 16.21
CA GLY A 115 -10.78 8.08 15.89
C GLY A 115 -10.69 7.58 14.45
N ILE A 116 -9.60 7.87 13.73
CA ILE A 116 -9.37 7.46 12.34
C ILE A 116 -8.64 6.12 12.34
N ARG A 117 -9.21 5.13 11.66
CA ARG A 117 -8.58 3.82 11.48
C ARG A 117 -7.57 3.89 10.34
N VAL A 118 -6.34 3.48 10.60
CA VAL A 118 -5.26 3.44 9.60
C VAL A 118 -5.06 2.00 9.14
N MET A 119 -5.15 1.77 7.83
CA MET A 119 -4.88 0.48 7.20
C MET A 119 -3.69 0.62 6.26
N VAL A 120 -2.74 -0.31 6.33
CA VAL A 120 -1.56 -0.34 5.44
C VAL A 120 -1.78 -1.37 4.35
N ILE A 121 -1.60 -0.98 3.09
CA ILE A 121 -1.67 -1.89 1.94
C ILE A 121 -0.37 -1.75 1.14
N THR A 122 0.45 -2.80 1.13
CA THR A 122 1.78 -2.79 0.48
C THR A 122 2.02 -4.02 -0.40
N GLY A 123 2.86 -3.85 -1.42
CA GLY A 123 3.37 -4.94 -2.25
C GLY A 123 4.52 -5.73 -1.59
N ASP A 124 5.07 -5.24 -0.49
CA ASP A 124 6.17 -5.92 0.22
C ASP A 124 5.76 -7.27 0.81
N ASN A 125 6.76 -8.06 1.18
CA ASN A 125 6.53 -9.32 1.87
C ASN A 125 5.85 -9.09 3.24
N LYS A 126 5.23 -10.14 3.77
CA LYS A 126 4.48 -10.07 5.03
C LYS A 126 5.36 -9.62 6.20
N ASN A 127 6.49 -10.28 6.40
CA ASN A 127 7.36 -10.04 7.57
C ASN A 127 7.96 -8.62 7.59
N THR A 128 8.42 -8.08 6.46
CA THR A 128 8.95 -6.72 6.37
C THR A 128 7.83 -5.70 6.59
N ALA A 129 6.65 -5.93 6.02
CA ALA A 129 5.50 -5.05 6.20
C ALA A 129 5.02 -5.02 7.66
N GLU A 130 4.99 -6.17 8.34
CA GLU A 130 4.68 -6.27 9.78
C GLU A 130 5.70 -5.49 10.62
N ALA A 131 7.00 -5.66 10.35
CA ALA A 131 8.07 -4.94 11.03
C ALA A 131 7.92 -3.41 10.86
N ILE A 132 7.66 -2.94 9.64
CA ILE A 132 7.43 -1.52 9.36
C ILE A 132 6.17 -1.02 10.11
N CYS A 133 5.09 -1.79 10.12
CA CYS A 133 3.86 -1.43 10.82
C CYS A 133 4.04 -1.30 12.34
N HIS A 134 4.92 -2.09 12.95
CA HIS A 134 5.33 -1.89 14.35
C HIS A 134 6.21 -0.64 14.53
N GLU A 135 7.15 -0.38 13.62
CA GLU A 135 8.04 0.78 13.68
C GLU A 135 7.27 2.11 13.60
N ILE A 136 6.30 2.20 12.69
CA ILE A 136 5.46 3.39 12.49
C ILE A 136 4.25 3.46 13.45
N GLY A 137 4.05 2.46 14.30
CA GLY A 137 3.01 2.48 15.32
C GLY A 137 1.59 2.17 14.83
N VAL A 138 1.41 1.50 13.69
CA VAL A 138 0.11 0.89 13.31
C VAL A 138 -0.25 -0.19 14.32
N PHE A 139 0.72 -1.02 14.68
CA PHE A 139 0.60 -2.06 15.71
C PHE A 139 1.49 -1.75 16.91
N GLY A 140 0.97 -2.00 18.12
CA GLY A 140 1.76 -1.93 19.35
C GLY A 140 2.81 -3.06 19.42
N PRO A 141 3.83 -2.96 20.29
CA PRO A 141 4.89 -3.96 20.41
C PRO A 141 4.42 -5.36 20.82
N TYR A 142 3.26 -5.44 21.46
CA TYR A 142 2.68 -6.67 22.01
C TYR A 142 1.28 -6.96 21.44
N ASP A 143 0.88 -6.26 20.37
CA ASP A 143 -0.40 -6.53 19.73
C ASP A 143 -0.36 -7.89 19.04
N ASP A 144 -1.41 -8.70 19.25
CA ASP A 144 -1.63 -9.88 18.41
C ASP A 144 -2.11 -9.40 17.02
N ILE A 145 -1.21 -9.56 16.04
CA ILE A 145 -1.45 -9.16 14.64
C ILE A 145 -1.86 -10.34 13.75
N SER A 146 -1.98 -11.55 14.30
CA SER A 146 -2.26 -12.76 13.50
C SER A 146 -3.56 -12.65 12.69
N SER A 147 -4.59 -12.04 13.26
CA SER A 147 -5.86 -11.76 12.59
C SER A 147 -5.91 -10.41 11.86
N LYS A 148 -4.87 -9.57 11.97
CA LYS A 148 -4.82 -8.20 11.43
C LYS A 148 -3.85 -8.04 10.26
N SER A 149 -2.92 -8.98 10.10
CA SER A 149 -1.93 -9.03 9.03
C SER A 149 -2.27 -10.17 8.08
N LEU A 150 -2.84 -9.82 6.93
CA LEU A 150 -3.13 -10.76 5.85
C LEU A 150 -2.32 -10.40 4.61
N THR A 151 -2.01 -11.39 3.79
CA THR A 151 -1.62 -11.14 2.40
C THR A 151 -2.84 -10.79 1.57
N GLY A 152 -2.67 -10.09 0.45
CA GLY A 152 -3.76 -9.78 -0.47
C GLY A 152 -4.52 -11.04 -0.90
N ARG A 153 -3.82 -12.16 -1.13
CA ARG A 153 -4.43 -13.45 -1.48
C ARG A 153 -5.25 -14.04 -0.33
N GLU A 154 -4.73 -14.01 0.90
CA GLU A 154 -5.45 -14.47 2.09
C GLU A 154 -6.74 -13.66 2.31
N PHE A 155 -6.66 -12.33 2.15
CA PHE A 155 -7.83 -11.46 2.24
C PHE A 155 -8.88 -11.77 1.16
N MET A 156 -8.45 -11.98 -0.09
CA MET A 156 -9.39 -12.30 -1.18
C MET A 156 -10.10 -13.64 -0.99
N GLY A 157 -9.46 -14.61 -0.33
CA GLY A 157 -10.05 -15.88 0.05
C GLY A 157 -10.88 -15.84 1.34
N HIS A 158 -10.86 -14.73 2.09
CA HIS A 158 -11.55 -14.63 3.37
C HIS A 158 -13.09 -14.67 3.16
N PRO A 159 -13.83 -15.54 3.87
CA PRO A 159 -15.27 -15.74 3.63
C PRO A 159 -16.10 -14.52 4.00
N ASP A 160 -15.71 -13.78 5.04
CA ASP A 160 -16.39 -12.56 5.47
C ASP A 160 -15.43 -11.36 5.50
N LYS A 161 -15.18 -10.80 4.31
CA LYS A 161 -14.26 -9.67 4.13
C LYS A 161 -14.73 -8.40 4.83
N LYS A 162 -16.05 -8.14 4.82
CA LYS A 162 -16.62 -6.94 5.44
C LYS A 162 -16.44 -6.95 6.95
N THR A 163 -16.76 -8.08 7.59
CA THR A 163 -16.55 -8.21 9.04
C THR A 163 -15.07 -8.12 9.40
N HIS A 164 -14.18 -8.67 8.56
CA HIS A 164 -12.73 -8.52 8.78
C HIS A 164 -12.28 -7.05 8.74
N LEU A 165 -12.77 -6.28 7.77
CA LEU A 165 -12.45 -4.84 7.65
C LEU A 165 -13.04 -3.98 8.78
N ARG A 166 -14.08 -4.46 9.49
CA ARG A 166 -14.67 -3.78 10.65
C ARG A 166 -13.91 -3.98 11.96
N GLN A 167 -12.86 -4.81 11.97
CA GLN A 167 -12.03 -4.98 13.15
C GLN A 167 -11.48 -3.65 13.67
N SER A 168 -11.34 -3.55 14.99
CA SER A 168 -10.79 -2.37 15.65
C SER A 168 -9.27 -2.33 15.57
N GLY A 169 -8.73 -1.12 15.50
CA GLY A 169 -7.29 -0.88 15.34
C GLY A 169 -6.84 -0.88 13.89
N GLY A 170 -5.53 -1.02 13.69
CA GLY A 170 -4.93 -1.06 12.36
C GLY A 170 -5.09 -2.41 11.68
N LEU A 171 -5.00 -2.42 10.36
CA LEU A 171 -4.93 -3.63 9.52
C LEU A 171 -3.74 -3.51 8.56
N LEU A 172 -3.17 -4.64 8.19
CA LEU A 172 -2.08 -4.75 7.23
C LEU A 172 -2.45 -5.76 6.14
N PHE A 173 -2.31 -5.32 4.89
CA PHE A 173 -2.44 -6.13 3.69
C PHE A 173 -1.11 -6.13 2.93
N SER A 174 -0.36 -7.24 3.00
CA SER A 174 0.95 -7.41 2.35
C SER A 174 0.82 -8.17 1.02
N ARG A 175 1.86 -8.12 0.17
CA ARG A 175 1.84 -8.67 -1.20
C ARG A 175 0.54 -8.32 -1.96
N ALA A 176 0.08 -7.08 -1.80
CA ALA A 176 -1.17 -6.61 -2.38
C ALA A 176 -0.98 -6.22 -3.85
N GLU A 177 -1.91 -6.67 -4.70
CA GLU A 177 -1.99 -6.31 -6.10
C GLU A 177 -2.94 -5.10 -6.28
N PRO A 178 -2.90 -4.40 -7.43
CA PRO A 178 -3.80 -3.28 -7.70
C PRO A 178 -5.28 -3.61 -7.47
N ARG A 179 -5.70 -4.84 -7.84
CA ARG A 179 -7.07 -5.33 -7.63
C ARG A 179 -7.43 -5.48 -6.15
N HIS A 180 -6.48 -5.87 -5.31
CA HIS A 180 -6.71 -6.00 -3.87
C HIS A 180 -6.96 -4.62 -3.24
N LYS A 181 -6.19 -3.60 -3.64
CA LYS A 181 -6.37 -2.21 -3.17
C LYS A 181 -7.76 -1.69 -3.49
N GLN A 182 -8.20 -1.85 -4.74
CA GLN A 182 -9.53 -1.44 -5.18
C GLN A 182 -10.64 -2.15 -4.41
N GLU A 183 -10.52 -3.47 -4.21
CA GLU A 183 -11.53 -4.26 -3.52
C GLU A 183 -11.67 -3.84 -2.05
N ILE A 184 -10.56 -3.58 -1.35
CA ILE A 184 -10.58 -3.09 0.03
C ILE A 184 -11.33 -1.75 0.11
N VAL A 185 -10.98 -0.79 -0.75
CA VAL A 185 -11.65 0.52 -0.82
C VAL A 185 -13.14 0.37 -1.11
N ARG A 186 -13.51 -0.48 -2.09
CA ARG A 186 -14.91 -0.76 -2.45
C ARG A 186 -15.70 -1.27 -1.25
N LEU A 187 -15.16 -2.27 -0.56
CA LEU A 187 -15.84 -2.92 0.57
C LEU A 187 -16.03 -1.97 1.74
N LEU A 188 -15.04 -1.12 2.04
CA LEU A 188 -15.15 -0.09 3.07
C LEU A 188 -16.22 0.95 2.72
N LYS A 189 -16.26 1.42 1.47
CA LYS A 189 -17.29 2.37 1.00
C LYS A 189 -18.69 1.77 1.04
N GLU A 190 -18.85 0.52 0.64
CA GLU A 190 -20.12 -0.20 0.76
C GLU A 190 -20.55 -0.41 2.22
N ASP A 191 -19.62 -0.33 3.16
CA ASP A 191 -19.88 -0.39 4.59
C ASP A 191 -20.30 0.97 5.19
N GLY A 192 -20.33 2.03 4.37
CA GLY A 192 -20.67 3.39 4.78
C GLY A 192 -19.50 4.15 5.41
N GLU A 193 -18.28 3.62 5.35
CA GLU A 193 -17.08 4.32 5.79
C GLU A 193 -16.67 5.38 4.76
N VAL A 194 -16.15 6.52 5.25
CA VAL A 194 -15.51 7.52 4.38
C VAL A 194 -14.05 7.15 4.23
N VAL A 195 -13.65 6.78 3.01
CA VAL A 195 -12.33 6.22 2.74
C VAL A 195 -11.43 7.26 2.10
N ALA A 196 -10.34 7.59 2.79
CA ALA A 196 -9.20 8.28 2.20
C ALA A 196 -8.14 7.24 1.78
N MET A 197 -7.68 7.31 0.53
CA MET A 197 -6.62 6.43 0.03
C MET A 197 -5.42 7.24 -0.42
N THR A 198 -4.22 6.83 -0.02
CA THR A 198 -2.96 7.41 -0.48
C THR A 198 -2.28 6.51 -1.51
N GLY A 199 -1.63 7.09 -2.51
CA GLY A 199 -0.86 6.35 -3.51
C GLY A 199 0.10 7.24 -4.31
N ASP A 200 1.11 6.63 -4.89
CA ASP A 200 2.16 7.29 -5.67
C ASP A 200 2.30 6.70 -7.09
N GLY A 201 1.98 5.42 -7.25
CA GLY A 201 2.12 4.70 -8.52
C GLY A 201 0.88 4.71 -9.42
N VAL A 202 1.10 4.44 -10.71
CA VAL A 202 0.03 4.17 -11.71
C VAL A 202 -0.91 3.05 -11.27
N ASN A 203 -0.37 2.08 -10.53
CA ASN A 203 -1.10 0.96 -9.95
C ASN A 203 -2.17 1.37 -8.93
N ASP A 204 -2.01 2.54 -8.31
CA ASP A 204 -2.92 3.04 -7.27
C ASP A 204 -4.02 3.94 -7.83
N ALA A 205 -3.84 4.46 -9.05
CA ALA A 205 -4.77 5.38 -9.69
C ALA A 205 -6.24 4.90 -9.68
N PRO A 206 -6.57 3.62 -9.99
CA PRO A 206 -7.97 3.19 -9.94
C PRO A 206 -8.56 3.21 -8.52
N ALA A 207 -7.75 2.89 -7.51
CA ALA A 207 -8.20 2.83 -6.12
C ALA A 207 -8.27 4.23 -5.50
N LEU A 208 -7.35 5.14 -5.88
CA LEU A 208 -7.43 6.57 -5.61
C LEU A 208 -8.74 7.16 -6.14
N LYS A 209 -9.10 6.84 -7.40
CA LYS A 209 -10.33 7.34 -8.02
C LYS A 209 -11.61 6.78 -7.40
N LEU A 210 -11.52 5.57 -6.84
CA LEU A 210 -12.66 4.90 -6.20
C LEU A 210 -12.90 5.42 -4.78
N ALA A 211 -11.85 5.85 -4.07
CA ALA A 211 -11.93 6.39 -2.72
C ALA A 211 -12.86 7.61 -2.64
N ASP A 212 -13.29 7.99 -1.44
CA ASP A 212 -14.03 9.25 -1.25
C ASP A 212 -13.08 10.45 -1.30
N ILE A 213 -11.83 10.23 -0.90
CA ILE A 213 -10.73 11.18 -1.01
C ILE A 213 -9.49 10.43 -1.49
N GLY A 214 -9.16 10.56 -2.77
CA GLY A 214 -7.90 10.10 -3.33
C GLY A 214 -6.78 11.12 -3.02
N ILE A 215 -5.66 10.66 -2.46
CA ILE A 215 -4.52 11.49 -2.07
C ILE A 215 -3.26 11.01 -2.80
N ALA A 216 -2.68 11.85 -3.65
CA ALA A 216 -1.43 11.55 -4.35
C ALA A 216 -0.22 12.23 -3.71
N MET A 217 0.94 11.61 -3.88
CA MET A 217 2.24 12.20 -3.54
C MET A 217 2.66 13.22 -4.62
N GLY A 218 3.09 14.40 -4.21
CA GLY A 218 3.46 15.50 -5.12
C GLY A 218 4.83 15.34 -5.77
N ILE A 219 5.82 14.82 -5.02
CA ILE A 219 7.21 14.68 -5.47
C ILE A 219 7.44 13.26 -6.03
N ALA A 220 7.18 12.23 -5.23
CA ALA A 220 7.38 10.84 -5.61
C ALA A 220 6.26 10.29 -6.51
N GLY A 221 5.08 10.92 -6.51
CA GLY A 221 3.92 10.43 -7.24
C GLY A 221 4.02 10.64 -8.75
N THR A 222 3.58 9.63 -9.49
CA THR A 222 3.40 9.68 -10.94
C THR A 222 2.28 10.65 -11.34
N GLU A 223 2.36 11.24 -12.53
CA GLU A 223 1.32 12.15 -13.04
C GLU A 223 -0.05 11.48 -13.11
N VAL A 224 -0.10 10.19 -13.45
CA VAL A 224 -1.35 9.42 -13.46
C VAL A 224 -1.98 9.33 -12.07
N ALA A 225 -1.17 9.17 -11.01
CA ALA A 225 -1.69 9.14 -9.64
C ALA A 225 -2.23 10.52 -9.23
N LYS A 226 -1.53 11.61 -9.59
CA LYS A 226 -1.97 12.99 -9.30
C LYS A 226 -3.29 13.33 -9.99
N GLU A 227 -3.43 13.00 -11.28
CA GLU A 227 -4.68 13.22 -12.03
C GLU A 227 -5.86 12.38 -11.51
N ALA A 228 -5.58 11.19 -10.97
CA ALA A 228 -6.60 10.33 -10.38
C ALA A 228 -7.04 10.76 -8.97
N SER A 229 -6.26 11.61 -8.29
CA SER A 229 -6.48 12.05 -6.91
C SER A 229 -7.34 13.32 -6.80
N ASP A 230 -7.98 13.50 -5.64
CA ASP A 230 -8.73 14.71 -5.28
C ASP A 230 -7.83 15.73 -4.54
N MET A 231 -6.74 15.24 -3.93
CA MET A 231 -5.77 16.05 -3.18
C MET A 231 -4.35 15.59 -3.50
N VAL A 232 -3.42 16.53 -3.65
CA VAL A 232 -1.99 16.26 -3.88
C VAL A 232 -1.16 16.83 -2.73
N LEU A 233 -0.33 16.00 -2.11
CA LEU A 233 0.60 16.41 -1.06
C LEU A 233 1.86 16.99 -1.67
N ALA A 234 1.98 18.32 -1.70
CA ALA A 234 3.12 19.00 -2.32
C ALA A 234 4.49 18.64 -1.69
N ASP A 235 4.50 18.19 -0.44
CA ASP A 235 5.69 17.90 0.36
C ASP A 235 5.92 16.41 0.63
N ASP A 236 5.06 15.52 0.10
CA ASP A 236 5.09 14.08 0.35
C ASP A 236 5.02 13.70 1.84
N ASN A 237 4.40 14.56 2.67
CA ASN A 237 4.36 14.37 4.11
C ASN A 237 2.99 13.84 4.58
N PHE A 238 2.99 12.67 5.21
CA PHE A 238 1.78 12.06 5.77
C PHE A 238 1.14 12.90 6.88
N SER A 239 1.91 13.67 7.64
CA SER A 239 1.39 14.59 8.67
C SER A 239 0.49 15.67 8.09
N THR A 240 0.68 16.05 6.83
CA THR A 240 -0.16 17.03 6.13
C THR A 240 -1.60 16.52 5.96
N ILE A 241 -1.79 15.20 5.82
CA ILE A 241 -3.13 14.59 5.79
C ILE A 241 -3.85 14.82 7.12
N VAL A 242 -3.15 14.61 8.24
CA VAL A 242 -3.72 14.80 9.59
C VAL A 242 -4.16 16.26 9.78
N ALA A 243 -3.31 17.20 9.38
CA ALA A 243 -3.62 18.62 9.42
C ALA A 243 -4.85 18.96 8.54
N ALA A 244 -4.91 18.40 7.33
CA ALA A 244 -6.04 18.59 6.42
C ALA A 244 -7.35 18.04 6.99
N VAL A 245 -7.32 16.90 7.68
CA VAL A 245 -8.51 16.36 8.36
C VAL A 245 -8.95 17.27 9.52
N GLY A 246 -8.00 17.80 10.29
CA GLY A 246 -8.29 18.77 11.37
C GLY A 246 -8.96 20.05 10.85
N GLU A 247 -8.43 20.61 9.76
CA GLU A 247 -9.00 21.78 9.10
C GLU A 247 -10.38 21.47 8.50
N GLY A 248 -10.53 20.32 7.84
CA GLY A 248 -11.80 19.86 7.28
C GLY A 248 -12.90 19.72 8.33
N ARG A 249 -12.59 19.19 9.52
CA ARG A 249 -13.53 19.13 10.65
C ARG A 249 -13.93 20.53 11.14
N SER A 250 -12.99 21.47 11.17
CA SER A 250 -13.25 22.86 11.58
C SER A 250 -14.17 23.57 10.59
N ILE A 251 -13.90 23.45 9.29
CA ILE A 251 -14.74 23.98 8.20
C ILE A 251 -16.15 23.38 8.26
N TYR A 252 -16.26 22.06 8.43
CA TYR A 252 -17.55 21.38 8.52
C TYR A 252 -18.41 21.90 9.68
N ASN A 253 -17.81 22.09 10.86
CA ASN A 253 -18.51 22.62 12.02
C ASN A 253 -19.03 24.05 11.77
N ASN A 254 -18.23 24.90 11.13
CA ASN A 254 -18.62 26.26 10.77
C ASN A 254 -19.74 26.28 9.73
N MET A 255 -19.65 25.43 8.70
CA MET A 255 -20.72 25.28 7.70
C MET A 255 -22.02 24.81 8.34
N LYS A 256 -21.97 23.85 9.26
CA LYS A 256 -23.15 23.34 9.97
C LYS A 256 -23.80 24.42 10.84
N ALA A 257 -23.03 25.35 11.40
CA ALA A 257 -23.56 26.49 12.15
C ALA A 257 -24.22 27.50 11.21
N PHE A 258 -23.55 27.83 10.11
CA PHE A 258 -24.06 28.75 9.08
C PHE A 258 -25.36 28.25 8.44
N ILE A 259 -25.42 26.99 8.03
CA ILE A 259 -26.62 26.38 7.42
C ILE A 259 -27.79 26.38 8.42
N ARG A 260 -27.53 26.08 9.71
CA ARG A 260 -28.56 26.14 10.75
C ARG A 260 -29.12 27.56 10.90
N PHE A 261 -28.25 28.56 10.89
CA PHE A 261 -28.65 29.96 10.94
C PHE A 261 -29.49 30.36 9.71
N ASP A 262 -29.03 30.03 8.51
CA ASP A 262 -29.73 30.35 7.26
C ASP A 262 -31.13 29.72 7.19
N ILE A 263 -31.23 28.43 7.54
CA ILE A 263 -32.51 27.73 7.62
C ILE A 263 -33.43 28.38 8.67
N PHE A 264 -32.89 28.77 9.83
CA PHE A 264 -33.67 29.40 10.89
C PHE A 264 -34.24 30.77 10.46
N CYS A 265 -33.43 31.60 9.79
CA CYS A 265 -33.89 32.86 9.22
C CYS A 265 -35.02 32.65 8.20
N LYS A 266 -34.89 31.65 7.33
CA LYS A 266 -35.93 31.32 6.33
C LYS A 266 -37.22 30.83 6.99
N ILE A 267 -37.13 30.00 8.03
CA ILE A 267 -38.30 29.56 8.79
C ILE A 267 -39.01 30.75 9.44
N ILE A 268 -38.26 31.67 10.06
CA ILE A 268 -38.85 32.89 10.65
C ILE A 268 -39.54 33.73 9.58
N ALA A 269 -38.90 33.96 8.44
CA ALA A 269 -39.49 34.73 7.35
C ALA A 269 -40.84 34.13 6.89
N LEU A 270 -40.88 32.80 6.67
CA LEU A 270 -42.11 32.10 6.30
C LEU A 270 -43.21 32.22 7.37
N LEU A 271 -42.87 32.16 8.65
CA LEU A 271 -43.84 32.32 9.74
C LEU A 271 -44.41 33.75 9.82
N VAL A 272 -43.57 34.76 9.56
CA VAL A 272 -43.99 36.17 9.50
C VAL A 272 -44.90 36.40 8.30
N ASP A 273 -44.54 35.88 7.14
CA ASP A 273 -45.37 35.98 5.93
C ASP A 273 -46.72 35.30 6.14
N TRP A 274 -46.73 34.10 6.73
CA TRP A 274 -47.96 33.38 7.08
C TRP A 274 -48.84 34.17 8.05
N SER A 275 -48.27 34.74 9.12
CA SER A 275 -49.00 35.59 10.06
C SER A 275 -49.57 36.85 9.39
N THR A 276 -48.86 37.41 8.41
CA THR A 276 -49.32 38.57 7.64
C THR A 276 -50.51 38.24 6.75
N ILE A 277 -50.53 37.04 6.16
CA ILE A 277 -51.67 36.50 5.41
C ILE A 277 -52.86 36.27 6.35
N ASP A 278 -52.66 35.62 7.49
CA ASP A 278 -53.71 35.26 8.45
C ASP A 278 -54.38 36.48 9.10
N THR A 279 -53.59 37.54 9.35
CA THR A 279 -54.11 38.83 9.85
C THR A 279 -54.79 39.69 8.77
N GLY A 280 -54.90 39.19 7.53
CA GLY A 280 -55.59 39.87 6.43
C GLY A 280 -54.88 41.12 5.91
N ARG A 281 -53.57 41.27 6.18
CA ARG A 281 -52.76 42.42 5.74
C ARG A 281 -52.09 42.24 4.38
N ALA A 282 -52.29 41.10 3.74
CA ALA A 282 -51.77 40.82 2.40
C ALA A 282 -52.51 41.66 1.34
N VAL A 283 -51.77 42.44 0.55
CA VAL A 283 -52.31 43.21 -0.59
C VAL A 283 -51.79 42.60 -1.88
N LEU A 284 -52.71 42.10 -2.72
CA LEU A 284 -52.38 41.57 -4.04
C LEU A 284 -52.47 42.70 -5.08
N VAL A 285 -51.35 43.04 -5.72
CA VAL A 285 -51.32 43.99 -6.84
C VAL A 285 -51.20 43.18 -8.13
N LEU A 286 -52.22 43.27 -9.00
CA LEU A 286 -52.26 42.60 -10.30
C LEU A 286 -52.05 43.63 -11.42
N PHE A 287 -51.32 43.24 -12.45
CA PHE A 287 -51.19 43.96 -13.73
C PHE A 287 -52.06 43.30 -14.79
#